data_AF-A0A7Z0Q491-F1
#
_entry.id   AF-A0A7Z0Q491-F1
#
_cell.length_a   1.000
_cell.length_b   1.000
_cell.length_c   1.000
_cell.angle_alpha   90.00
_cell.angle_beta   90.00
_cell.angle_gamma   90.00
#
_symmetry.space_group_name_H-M   'P 1'
#
loop_
_entity.id
_entity.type
_entity.pdbx_description
1 polymer ?
#
loop_
_entity_poly.entity_id
_entity_poly.type
_entity_poly.pdbx_seq_one_letter_code
_entity_poly.pdbx_strand_id
1 'polypeptide(L)' 'MDRSVIADVPRDKYVERCKQRAFDYLDRGDLKRAVSSFVNNMDARPDCELPQHLVELAVVLWMSKDVQGWKALIEEIK' A
#
# COMPACT_ATOMS: atom_id res chain seq x y z
N MET A 1 13.38 -7.11 9.50
CA MET A 1 12.17 -7.37 10.32
C MET A 1 11.91 -8.86 10.19
N ASP A 2 11.83 -9.59 11.29
CA ASP A 2 11.61 -11.04 11.28
C ASP A 2 10.27 -11.37 10.61
N ARG A 3 10.26 -12.30 9.65
CA ARG A 3 9.03 -12.71 8.93
C ARG A 3 7.98 -13.29 9.88
N SER A 4 8.40 -13.84 11.02
CA SER A 4 7.50 -14.36 12.06
C SER A 4 6.61 -13.28 12.69
N VAL A 5 7.14 -12.07 12.91
CA VAL A 5 6.41 -10.95 13.55
C VAL A 5 5.29 -10.40 12.65
N ILE A 6 5.40 -10.58 11.34
CA ILE A 6 4.40 -10.10 10.36
C ILE A 6 3.20 -11.04 10.29
N ALA A 7 3.42 -12.36 10.41
CA ALA A 7 2.37 -13.37 10.35
C ALA A 7 1.43 -13.33 11.57
N ASP A 8 1.94 -12.96 12.75
CA ASP A 8 1.17 -12.93 14.00
C ASP A 8 0.20 -11.74 14.11
N VAL A 9 0.35 -10.72 13.25
CA VAL A 9 -0.57 -9.57 13.23
C VAL A 9 -1.84 -9.96 12.49
N PRO A 10 -3.06 -9.66 13.00
CA PRO A 10 -4.29 -9.84 12.23
C PRO A 10 -4.22 -9.10 10.89
N ARG A 11 -4.69 -9.73 9.81
CA ARG A 11 -4.63 -9.20 8.45
C ARG A 11 -5.07 -7.73 8.38
N ASP A 12 -6.24 -7.41 8.93
CA ASP A 12 -6.79 -6.05 8.89
C ASP A 12 -5.88 -5.03 9.58
N LYS A 13 -5.28 -5.39 10.73
CA LYS A 13 -4.31 -4.50 11.41
C LYS A 13 -3.04 -4.32 10.61
N TYR A 14 -2.62 -5.34 9.85
CA TYR A 14 -1.47 -5.24 8.97
C TYR A 14 -1.77 -4.32 7.79
N VAL A 15 -2.92 -4.50 7.14
CA VAL A 15 -3.37 -3.66 6.03
C VAL A 15 -3.49 -2.19 6.47
N GLU A 16 -4.13 -1.91 7.60
CA GLU A 16 -4.27 -0.54 8.12
C GLU A 16 -2.91 0.12 8.41
N ARG A 17 -1.92 -0.63 8.92
CA ARG A 17 -0.55 -0.11 9.08
C ARG A 17 0.11 0.21 7.73
N CYS A 18 -0.14 -0.60 6.71
CA CYS A 18 0.37 -0.35 5.36
C CYS A 18 -0.24 0.92 4.77
N LYS A 19 -1.56 1.10 4.93
CA LYS A 19 -2.27 2.33 4.51
C LYS A 19 -1.74 3.55 5.23
N GLN A 20 -1.64 3.51 6.55
CA GLN A 20 -1.18 4.65 7.35
C GLN A 20 0.23 5.10 6.93
N ARG A 21 1.14 4.14 6.72
CA ARG A 21 2.49 4.43 6.24
C ARG A 21 2.50 5.03 4.84
N ALA A 22 1.61 4.57 3.95
CA ALA A 22 1.48 5.15 2.62
C ALA A 22 0.99 6.61 2.70
N PHE A 23 -0.01 6.88 3.55
CA PHE A 23 -0.49 8.25 3.79
C PHE A 23 0.60 9.16 4.37
N ASP A 24 1.40 8.68 5.32
CA ASP A 24 2.53 9.45 5.86
C ASP A 24 3.52 9.91 4.78
N TYR A 25 3.71 9.12 3.72
CA TYR A 25 4.53 9.52 2.57
C TYR A 25 3.80 10.50 1.67
N LEU A 26 2.50 10.32 1.44
CA LEU A 26 1.68 11.25 0.66
C LEU A 26 1.63 12.65 1.32
N ASP A 27 1.52 12.71 2.64
CA ASP A 27 1.50 13.98 3.40
C ASP A 27 2.84 14.71 3.34
N ARG A 28 3.94 13.98 3.09
CA ARG A 28 5.28 14.54 2.82
C ARG A 28 5.49 14.88 1.34
N GLY A 29 4.50 14.64 0.48
CA GLY A 29 4.59 14.83 -0.97
C GLY A 29 5.42 13.77 -1.69
N ASP A 30 5.78 12.65 -1.03
CA ASP A 30 6.60 11.58 -1.60
C ASP A 30 5.73 10.45 -2.15
N LEU A 31 5.07 10.72 -3.28
CA LEU A 31 4.22 9.75 -3.97
C LEU A 31 4.97 8.45 -4.29
N LYS A 32 6.23 8.54 -4.73
CA LYS A 32 7.04 7.37 -5.09
C LYS A 32 7.24 6.44 -3.88
N ARG A 33 7.57 6.99 -2.70
CA ARG A 33 7.69 6.19 -1.48
C ARG A 33 6.35 5.68 -0.99
N ALA A 34 5.26 6.44 -1.14
CA ALA A 34 3.93 5.95 -0.82
C ALA A 34 3.59 4.68 -1.61
N VAL A 35 3.75 4.73 -2.94
CA VAL A 35 3.48 3.61 -3.84
C VAL A 35 4.35 2.40 -3.49
N SER A 36 5.67 2.58 -3.51
CA SER A 36 6.61 1.48 -3.31
C SER A 36 6.49 0.87 -1.91
N SER A 37 6.28 1.69 -0.87
CA SER A 37 6.08 1.18 0.49
C SER A 37 4.78 0.40 0.61
N PHE A 38 3.69 0.84 -0.03
CA PHE A 38 2.41 0.16 0.07
C PHE A 38 2.44 -1.19 -0.64
N VAL A 39 2.82 -1.22 -1.94
CA VAL A 39 2.84 -2.44 -2.75
C VAL A 39 3.78 -3.49 -2.15
N ASN A 40 5.01 -3.11 -1.76
CA ASN A 40 5.97 -4.06 -1.22
C ASN A 40 5.55 -4.63 0.14
N ASN A 41 4.84 -3.85 0.97
CA ASN A 41 4.35 -4.38 2.24
C ASN A 41 3.18 -5.35 2.01
N MET A 42 2.26 -5.05 1.09
CA MET A 42 1.17 -5.96 0.74
C MET A 42 1.69 -7.27 0.15
N ASP A 43 2.69 -7.21 -0.73
CA ASP A 43 3.36 -8.37 -1.35
C ASP A 43 4.20 -9.20 -0.36
N ALA A 44 4.65 -8.60 0.74
CA ALA A 44 5.43 -9.31 1.76
C ALA A 44 4.60 -10.37 2.52
N ARG A 45 3.28 -10.38 2.35
CA ARG A 45 2.36 -11.23 3.09
C ARG A 45 1.29 -11.85 2.15
N PRO A 46 1.28 -13.18 1.94
CA PRO A 46 0.44 -13.81 0.92
C PRO A 46 -1.08 -13.55 1.02
N ASP A 47 -1.63 -13.44 2.23
CA ASP A 47 -3.05 -13.10 2.45
C ASP A 47 -3.38 -11.62 2.23
N CYS A 48 -2.38 -10.77 1.98
CA CYS A 48 -2.52 -9.36 1.68
C CYS A 48 -2.14 -9.00 0.23
N GLU A 49 -1.71 -9.96 -0.59
CA GLU A 49 -1.31 -9.69 -1.97
C GLU A 49 -2.41 -8.95 -2.73
N LEU A 50 -2.01 -7.88 -3.43
CA LEU A 50 -2.93 -7.09 -4.22
C LEU A 50 -3.24 -7.84 -5.53
N PRO A 51 -4.52 -7.92 -5.95
CA PRO A 51 -4.86 -8.35 -7.29
C PRO A 51 -4.09 -7.55 -8.34
N GLN A 52 -3.63 -8.23 -9.39
CA GLN A 52 -2.79 -7.63 -10.45
C GLN A 52 -3.36 -6.32 -11.01
N HIS A 53 -4.67 -6.25 -11.25
CA HIS A 53 -5.33 -5.05 -11.78
C HIS A 53 -5.22 -3.84 -10.84
N LEU A 54 -5.17 -4.03 -9.51
CA LEU A 54 -4.95 -2.95 -8.56
C LEU A 54 -3.49 -2.48 -8.56
N VAL A 55 -2.54 -3.39 -8.77
CA VAL A 55 -1.12 -3.04 -8.94
C VAL A 55 -0.93 -2.22 -10.22
N GLU A 56 -1.56 -2.62 -11.31
CA GLU A 56 -1.54 -1.87 -12.58
C GLU A 56 -2.18 -0.48 -12.42
N LEU A 57 -3.34 -0.38 -11.77
CA LEU A 57 -3.98 0.89 -11.46
C LEU A 57 -3.09 1.80 -10.61
N ALA A 58 -2.47 1.25 -9.56
CA ALA A 58 -1.47 1.94 -8.74
C ALA A 58 -0.33 2.51 -9.58
N VAL A 59 0.21 1.74 -10.53
CA VAL A 59 1.28 2.22 -11.44
C VAL A 59 0.78 3.33 -12.35
N VAL A 60 -0.42 3.22 -12.92
CA VAL A 60 -1.03 4.26 -13.78
C VAL A 60 -1.18 5.57 -13.01
N LEU A 61 -1.76 5.52 -11.81
CA LEU A 61 -1.96 6.68 -10.94
C LEU A 61 -0.63 7.31 -10.50
N TRP A 62 0.41 6.49 -10.33
CA TRP A 62 1.75 6.99 -10.03
C TRP A 62 2.35 7.75 -11.21
N MET A 63 2.27 7.17 -12.41
CA MET A 63 2.80 7.79 -13.63
C MET A 63 2.08 9.09 -13.98
N SER A 64 0.77 9.18 -13.73
CA SER A 64 -0.02 10.40 -13.92
C SER A 64 0.18 11.43 -12.80
N LYS A 65 0.93 11.08 -11.73
CA LYS A 65 1.07 11.88 -10.50
C LYS A 65 -0.28 12.19 -9.84
N ASP A 66 -1.26 11.32 -10.01
CA ASP A 66 -2.60 11.47 -9.45
C ASP A 66 -2.61 11.03 -7.98
N VAL A 67 -2.29 11.98 -7.10
CA VAL A 67 -2.30 11.78 -5.65
C VAL A 67 -3.70 11.50 -5.12
N GLN A 68 -4.75 12.11 -5.70
CA GLN A 68 -6.12 11.90 -5.23
C GLN A 68 -6.63 10.50 -5.57
N GLY A 69 -6.40 10.06 -6.81
CA GLY A 69 -6.70 8.68 -7.21
C GLY A 69 -5.92 7.66 -6.38
N TRP A 70 -4.66 7.94 -6.04
CA TRP A 70 -3.89 7.09 -5.13
C TRP A 70 -4.47 7.01 -3.72
N LYS A 71 -4.96 8.12 -3.17
CA LYS A 71 -5.63 8.13 -1.85
C LYS A 71 -6.89 7.27 -1.89
N ALA A 72 -7.75 7.48 -2.88
CA ALA A 72 -8.98 6.70 -3.05
C ALA A 72 -8.70 5.19 -3.20
N LEU A 73 -7.67 4.82 -3.98
CA LEU A 73 -7.25 3.43 -4.12
C LEU A 73 -6.86 2.80 -2.77
N ILE A 74 -6.08 3.50 -1.95
CA ILE A 74 -5.63 3.00 -0.63
C ILE A 74 -6.83 2.83 0.33
N GLU A 75 -7.80 3.74 0.30
CA GLU A 75 -8.98 3.69 1.17
C GLU A 75 -9.88 2.47 0.89
N GLU A 76 -10.06 2.12 -0.38
CA GLU A 76 -10.93 1.01 -0.81
C GLU A 76 -10.35 -0.38 -0.54
N ILE A 77 -9.03 -0.49 -0.31
CA ILE A 77 -8.38 -1.78 -0.05
C ILE A 77 -8.76 -2.29 1.35
N LYS A 78 -9.17 -3.54 1.46
CA LYS A 78 -9.52 -4.20 2.72
C LYS A 78 -8.47 -5.19 3.15
#